data_AF-A0A8X7X0N5-F1
#
_entry.id   AF-A0A8X7X0N5-F1
#
_cell.length_a   1.000
_cell.length_b   1.000
_cell.length_c   1.000
_cell.angle_alpha   90.00
_cell.angle_beta   90.00
_cell.angle_gamma   90.00
#
_symmetry.space_group_name_H-M   'P 1'
#
loop_
_entity.id
_entity.type
_entity.pdbx_description
1 polymer ?
#
loop_
_entity_poly.entity_id
_entity_poly.type
_entity_poly.pdbx_seq_one_letter_code
_entity_poly.pdbx_strand_id
1 'polypeptide(L)'
;MPKSNSADDHSHLKIREVRGEDGVEQCLSRNNALHFHSMYNGLYYLQSKTGIIYETYCDMTTDGGGWTLVASVHENNLRGRCTVGDRWTSQQGNMDVVPEGDGNWVNKVTFGNAEGATGDDFKNPGYYDIQAQDMSVWHVPNQVLMENWKTSAIVRYHTNSKFFPLYGGNLYGLFQRFPLKYKGGLCKIDNGPSIPIVFDAGDAKYLREMYGPNTYAAASLLWSGSGQRISMTSHALSIPGKPQL
;
A
#
# COMPACT_ATOMS: atom_id res chain seq x y z
N MET A 1 11.52 -25.31 2.10
CA MET A 1 11.51 -23.96 2.68
C MET A 1 10.32 -23.88 3.62
N PRO A 2 10.48 -23.45 4.88
CA PRO A 2 9.35 -23.36 5.80
C PRO A 2 8.39 -22.30 5.26
N LYS A 3 7.11 -22.66 5.16
CA LYS A 3 6.04 -21.73 4.78
C LYS A 3 6.03 -20.62 5.82
N SER A 4 6.40 -19.39 5.44
CA SER A 4 6.09 -18.23 6.29
C SER A 4 4.58 -18.24 6.48
N ASN A 5 4.12 -18.21 7.72
CA ASN A 5 2.71 -17.96 7.96
C ASN A 5 2.42 -16.57 7.39
N SER A 6 1.31 -16.41 6.67
CA SER A 6 0.83 -15.11 6.16
C SER A 6 0.52 -14.07 7.26
N ALA A 7 0.82 -14.45 8.50
CA ALA A 7 0.68 -13.71 9.74
C ALA A 7 1.90 -12.83 10.06
N ASP A 8 3.03 -13.07 9.39
CA ASP A 8 4.33 -12.47 9.70
C ASP A 8 4.83 -11.52 8.60
N ASP A 9 3.94 -11.04 7.73
CA ASP A 9 4.26 -10.06 6.69
C ASP A 9 3.42 -8.78 6.81
N HIS A 10 3.89 -7.74 6.13
CA HIS A 10 3.23 -6.44 6.03
C HIS A 10 3.25 -5.99 4.56
N SER A 11 2.40 -5.01 4.25
CA SER A 11 2.25 -4.49 2.89
C SER A 11 2.86 -3.10 2.75
N HIS A 12 3.93 -2.98 1.99
CA HIS A 12 4.45 -1.70 1.53
C HIS A 12 3.60 -1.15 0.40
N LEU A 13 2.98 0.01 0.59
CA LEU A 13 2.21 0.73 -0.42
C LEU A 13 3.06 1.83 -1.02
N LYS A 14 3.35 1.70 -2.30
CA LYS A 14 4.11 2.67 -3.07
C LYS A 14 3.25 3.25 -4.18
N ILE A 15 3.54 4.49 -4.56
CA ILE A 15 2.85 5.17 -5.66
C ILE A 15 3.87 5.67 -6.68
N ARG A 16 3.47 5.69 -7.95
CA ARG A 16 4.28 6.22 -9.06
C ARG A 16 3.70 7.52 -9.54
N GLU A 17 4.54 8.55 -9.63
CA GLU A 17 4.08 9.91 -9.85
C GLU A 17 3.81 10.28 -11.31
N VAL A 18 3.07 11.37 -11.50
CA VAL A 18 2.96 12.06 -12.79
C VAL A 18 4.18 12.97 -12.95
N ARG A 19 4.89 12.94 -14.08
CA ARG A 19 5.96 13.93 -14.35
C ARG A 19 5.39 15.35 -14.37
N GLY A 20 5.99 16.28 -13.63
CA GLY A 20 5.88 17.71 -13.88
C GLY A 20 4.87 18.50 -13.03
N GLU A 21 4.70 18.17 -11.75
CA GLU A 21 4.05 19.10 -10.82
C GLU A 21 5.07 20.04 -10.17
N ASP A 22 4.89 21.34 -10.40
CA ASP A 22 5.74 22.38 -9.82
C ASP A 22 5.73 22.33 -8.28
N GLY A 23 6.91 22.25 -7.67
CA GLY A 23 7.09 22.36 -6.22
C GLY A 23 6.96 21.06 -5.41
N VAL A 24 6.87 19.89 -6.04
CA VAL A 24 6.88 18.58 -5.34
C VAL A 24 8.12 17.78 -5.74
N GLU A 25 9.02 17.50 -4.78
CA GLU A 25 10.15 16.60 -5.01
C GLU A 25 9.73 15.15 -4.78
N GLN A 26 10.11 14.26 -5.69
CA GLN A 26 9.55 12.92 -5.84
C GLN A 26 10.61 11.92 -6.28
N CYS A 27 10.37 10.62 -6.08
CA CYS A 27 11.32 9.61 -6.54
C CYS A 27 11.47 9.66 -8.08
N LEU A 28 10.38 9.88 -8.82
CA LEU A 28 10.44 10.01 -10.28
C LEU A 28 11.17 11.28 -10.76
N SER A 29 11.07 12.42 -10.06
CA SER A 29 11.72 13.66 -10.50
C SER A 29 13.24 13.60 -10.37
N ARG A 30 13.73 12.86 -9.37
CA ARG A 30 15.16 12.57 -9.25
C ARG A 30 15.66 11.65 -10.37
N ASN A 31 14.84 10.72 -10.86
CA ASN A 31 15.20 9.76 -11.92
C ASN A 31 15.50 10.42 -13.29
N ASN A 32 15.10 11.68 -13.49
CA ASN A 32 15.38 12.46 -14.71
C ASN A 32 16.39 13.60 -14.50
N ALA A 33 16.85 13.85 -13.27
CA ALA A 33 17.82 14.89 -12.98
C ALA A 33 19.23 14.30 -12.94
N LEU A 34 19.98 14.53 -14.04
CA LEU A 34 21.40 14.23 -14.28
C LEU A 34 21.67 12.96 -15.08
N HIS A 35 22.16 13.19 -16.31
CA HIS A 35 22.72 12.26 -17.28
C HIS A 35 23.89 11.35 -16.78
N PHE A 36 24.16 11.24 -15.47
CA PHE A 36 25.38 10.59 -14.96
C PHE A 36 25.30 9.91 -13.58
N HIS A 37 24.11 9.66 -13.02
CA HIS A 37 23.98 8.79 -11.85
C HIS A 37 22.85 7.79 -12.03
N SER A 38 23.19 6.49 -12.04
CA SER A 38 22.21 5.44 -11.80
C SER A 38 21.60 5.68 -10.43
N MET A 39 20.32 6.04 -10.38
CA MET A 39 19.63 6.16 -9.10
C MET A 39 19.43 4.77 -8.51
N TYR A 40 19.93 4.57 -7.30
CA TYR A 40 19.80 3.30 -6.58
C TYR A 40 18.53 3.32 -5.73
N ASN A 41 18.02 2.13 -5.40
CA ASN A 41 16.99 2.05 -4.38
C ASN A 41 17.54 2.53 -3.03
N GLY A 42 16.75 3.24 -2.25
CA GLY A 42 17.20 3.75 -0.95
C GLY A 42 16.36 4.90 -0.41
N LEU A 43 16.84 5.54 0.65
CA LEU A 43 16.19 6.70 1.26
C LEU A 43 16.49 7.99 0.50
N TYR A 44 15.47 8.81 0.35
CA TYR A 44 15.54 10.14 -0.22
C TYR A 44 14.71 11.11 0.61
N TYR A 45 15.19 12.34 0.75
CA TYR A 45 14.38 13.45 1.22
C TYR A 45 13.53 13.98 0.08
N LEU A 46 12.23 14.08 0.33
CA LEU A 46 11.22 14.63 -0.56
C LEU A 46 10.58 15.86 0.10
N GLN A 47 9.94 16.70 -0.71
CA GLN A 47 9.24 17.89 -0.24
C GLN A 47 7.81 17.90 -0.78
N SER A 48 6.83 18.07 0.12
CA SER A 48 5.42 18.20 -0.25
C SER A 48 5.12 19.57 -0.87
N LYS A 49 3.96 19.70 -1.51
CA LYS A 49 3.49 20.99 -2.08
C LYS A 49 3.43 22.12 -1.04
N THR A 50 3.20 21.80 0.23
CA THR A 50 3.15 22.77 1.34
C THR A 50 4.52 23.00 1.99
N GLY A 51 5.60 22.44 1.44
CA GLY A 51 6.96 22.60 1.92
C GLY A 51 7.39 21.63 3.02
N ILE A 52 6.59 20.60 3.35
CA ILE A 52 6.96 19.60 4.37
C ILE A 52 8.06 18.72 3.79
N ILE A 53 9.21 18.69 4.45
CA ILE A 53 10.31 17.79 4.09
C ILE A 53 10.15 16.48 4.86
N TYR A 54 10.24 15.36 4.16
CA TYR A 54 10.13 14.02 4.75
C TYR A 54 11.07 13.05 4.04
N GLU A 55 11.59 12.08 4.78
CA GLU A 55 12.42 11.02 4.24
C GLU A 55 11.58 9.79 3.90
N THR A 56 11.83 9.18 2.75
CA THR A 56 11.20 7.92 2.40
C THR A 56 12.01 7.07 1.43
N TYR A 57 11.59 5.81 1.29
CA TYR A 57 12.22 4.85 0.39
C TYR A 57 11.73 5.02 -1.03
N CYS A 58 12.67 5.21 -1.96
CA CYS A 58 12.45 5.15 -3.39
C CYS A 58 12.85 3.80 -3.95
N ASP A 59 11.95 3.16 -4.68
CA ASP A 59 12.29 2.08 -5.60
C ASP A 59 12.51 2.66 -7.00
N MET A 60 13.78 2.70 -7.38
CA MET A 60 14.30 3.23 -8.63
C MET A 60 14.50 2.14 -9.69
N THR A 61 14.01 0.92 -9.43
CA THR A 61 14.31 -0.24 -10.28
C THR A 61 13.09 -0.92 -10.88
N THR A 62 11.98 -1.00 -10.16
CA THR A 62 10.76 -1.67 -10.67
C THR A 62 10.14 -0.88 -11.81
N ASP A 63 9.90 -1.52 -12.96
CA ASP A 63 9.30 -0.90 -14.15
C ASP A 63 9.89 0.47 -14.54
N GLY A 64 11.23 0.58 -14.50
CA GLY A 64 11.96 1.82 -14.81
C GLY A 64 12.06 2.82 -13.65
N GLY A 65 11.58 2.46 -12.46
CA GLY A 65 11.76 3.22 -11.22
C GLY A 65 10.82 4.41 -11.03
N GLY A 66 11.06 5.15 -9.95
CA GLY A 66 10.24 6.30 -9.54
C GLY A 66 9.04 5.88 -8.70
N TRP A 67 9.16 4.84 -7.88
CA TRP A 67 8.12 4.43 -6.94
C TRP A 67 8.45 4.95 -5.54
N THR A 68 7.54 5.74 -4.97
CA THR A 68 7.68 6.33 -3.64
C THR A 68 6.91 5.52 -2.62
N LEU A 69 7.59 5.02 -1.57
CA LEU A 69 6.91 4.44 -0.41
C LEU A 69 6.11 5.52 0.29
N VAL A 70 4.81 5.30 0.50
CA VAL A 70 3.94 6.29 1.16
C VAL A 70 3.22 5.76 2.38
N ALA A 71 3.07 4.44 2.46
CA ALA A 71 2.50 3.77 3.62
C ALA A 71 3.01 2.33 3.75
N SER A 72 2.93 1.80 4.97
CA SER A 72 3.05 0.38 5.30
C SER A 72 1.92 0.00 6.23
N VAL A 73 1.22 -1.08 5.91
CA VAL A 73 0.21 -1.70 6.78
C VAL A 73 0.87 -2.87 7.47
N HIS A 74 1.10 -2.77 8.78
CA HIS A 74 1.81 -3.75 9.59
C HIS A 74 0.91 -4.31 10.71
N GLU A 75 1.04 -5.60 10.99
CA GLU A 75 0.29 -6.30 12.04
C GLU A 75 1.21 -6.54 13.22
N ASN A 76 0.96 -5.85 14.33
CA ASN A 76 1.76 -5.98 15.53
C ASN A 76 1.30 -7.12 16.44
N ASN A 77 0.02 -7.50 16.40
CA ASN A 77 -0.55 -8.53 17.26
C ASN A 77 -1.88 -9.08 16.71
N LEU A 78 -1.82 -10.20 16.01
CA LEU A 78 -3.02 -10.87 15.47
C LEU A 78 -4.07 -11.25 16.51
N ARG A 79 -3.70 -11.38 17.79
CA ARG A 79 -4.65 -11.65 18.87
C ARG A 79 -5.30 -10.37 19.41
N GLY A 80 -4.70 -9.22 19.16
CA GLY A 80 -5.25 -7.90 19.44
C GLY A 80 -6.37 -7.58 18.45
N ARG A 81 -7.57 -7.36 18.97
CA ARG A 81 -8.74 -7.01 18.15
C ARG A 81 -8.99 -5.52 18.27
N CYS A 82 -8.52 -4.76 17.28
CA CYS A 82 -8.65 -3.30 17.25
C CYS A 82 -8.03 -2.65 18.50
N THR A 83 -6.79 -3.04 18.79
CA THR A 83 -6.01 -2.59 19.95
C THR A 83 -4.91 -1.62 19.53
N VAL A 84 -4.11 -1.13 20.47
CA VAL A 84 -2.94 -0.28 20.16
C VAL A 84 -2.07 -0.94 19.07
N GLY A 85 -1.77 -0.18 18.02
CA GLY A 85 -1.09 -0.65 16.81
C GLY A 85 -2.02 -0.88 15.61
N ASP A 86 -3.33 -1.02 15.82
CA ASP A 86 -4.31 -1.24 14.74
C ASP A 86 -4.71 0.07 14.01
N ARG A 87 -3.73 0.88 13.61
CA ARG A 87 -3.97 2.25 13.10
C ARG A 87 -4.74 2.27 11.78
N TRP A 88 -4.59 1.24 10.95
CA TRP A 88 -5.30 1.14 9.67
C TRP A 88 -6.74 0.63 9.80
N THR A 89 -7.17 0.28 11.01
CA THR A 89 -8.56 -0.09 11.32
C THR A 89 -9.08 0.77 12.47
N SER A 90 -9.00 0.30 13.71
CA SER A 90 -9.28 1.09 14.90
C SER A 90 -8.41 0.65 16.06
N GLN A 91 -7.96 1.59 16.88
CA GLN A 91 -7.30 1.30 18.16
C GLN A 91 -8.27 1.41 19.35
N GLN A 92 -9.56 1.63 19.08
CA GLN A 92 -10.59 1.87 20.10
C GLN A 92 -11.48 0.64 20.32
N GLY A 93 -11.04 -0.54 19.90
CA GLY A 93 -11.84 -1.76 19.90
C GLY A 93 -12.83 -1.82 18.74
N ASN A 94 -13.66 -2.87 18.75
CA ASN A 94 -14.72 -3.04 17.75
C ASN A 94 -15.99 -2.31 18.20
N MET A 95 -16.10 -1.03 17.87
CA MET A 95 -17.20 -0.16 18.30
C MET A 95 -18.05 0.31 17.12
N ASP A 96 -19.30 -0.14 17.05
CA ASP A 96 -20.29 0.33 16.05
C ASP A 96 -20.50 1.86 16.07
N VAL A 97 -20.24 2.52 17.21
CA VAL A 97 -20.35 3.98 17.38
C VAL A 97 -19.16 4.75 16.79
N VAL A 98 -18.08 4.06 16.40
CA VAL A 98 -16.93 4.62 15.67
C VAL A 98 -16.79 3.87 14.33
N PRO A 99 -17.77 3.99 13.42
CA PRO A 99 -17.86 3.13 12.25
C PRO A 99 -16.73 3.37 11.22
N GLU A 100 -16.04 4.51 11.27
CA GLU A 100 -14.85 4.82 10.46
C GLU A 100 -13.53 4.37 11.11
N GLY A 101 -13.57 3.86 12.35
CA GLY A 101 -12.38 3.53 13.14
C GLY A 101 -11.46 4.74 13.34
N ASP A 102 -10.15 4.55 13.20
CA ASP A 102 -9.16 5.63 13.32
C ASP A 102 -9.15 6.57 12.09
N GLY A 103 -9.78 6.18 10.98
CA GLY A 103 -9.94 7.02 9.79
C GLY A 103 -8.62 7.35 9.05
N ASN A 104 -7.54 6.61 9.29
CA ASN A 104 -6.20 6.93 8.76
C ASN A 104 -6.07 6.82 7.24
N TRP A 105 -7.01 6.18 6.55
CA TRP A 105 -7.06 6.17 5.07
C TRP A 105 -7.53 7.50 4.46
N VAL A 106 -8.30 8.30 5.20
CA VAL A 106 -8.96 9.52 4.68
C VAL A 106 -8.57 10.78 5.45
N ASN A 107 -7.58 10.69 6.34
CA ASN A 107 -7.03 11.82 7.07
C ASN A 107 -5.57 12.11 6.63
N LYS A 108 -5.01 13.22 7.11
CA LYS A 108 -3.62 13.63 6.84
C LYS A 108 -2.64 13.32 7.98
N VAL A 109 -3.08 12.57 9.00
CA VAL A 109 -2.20 12.11 10.09
C VAL A 109 -1.12 11.21 9.48
N THR A 110 0.11 11.35 9.99
CA THR A 110 1.30 10.57 9.58
C THR A 110 1.91 9.89 10.81
N PHE A 111 2.61 8.78 10.61
CA PHE A 111 3.20 7.98 11.68
C PHE A 111 4.31 7.07 11.14
N GLY A 112 5.17 6.61 12.05
CA GLY A 112 6.32 5.77 11.73
C GLY A 112 7.44 6.51 11.00
N ASN A 113 8.44 5.75 10.56
CA ASN A 113 9.51 6.21 9.69
C ASN A 113 9.77 5.13 8.62
N ALA A 114 10.47 5.51 7.53
CA ALA A 114 10.64 4.61 6.41
C ALA A 114 11.41 3.34 6.79
N GLU A 115 12.57 3.45 7.45
CA GLU A 115 13.38 2.27 7.83
C GLU A 115 12.62 1.27 8.71
N GLY A 116 11.75 1.78 9.59
CA GLY A 116 10.91 0.99 10.49
C GLY A 116 9.63 0.44 9.86
N ALA A 117 9.40 0.62 8.56
CA ALA A 117 8.14 0.24 7.89
C ALA A 117 7.80 -1.26 7.94
N THR A 118 8.79 -2.11 8.27
CA THR A 118 8.60 -3.56 8.47
C THR A 118 8.39 -3.96 9.92
N GLY A 119 8.50 -3.02 10.86
CA GLY A 119 8.40 -3.26 12.29
C GLY A 119 7.26 -2.52 12.99
N ASP A 120 6.67 -1.51 12.36
CA ASP A 120 5.41 -0.87 12.75
C ASP A 120 4.75 -0.23 11.51
N ASP A 121 3.53 0.27 11.66
CA ASP A 121 2.86 1.02 10.60
C ASP A 121 3.67 2.25 10.16
N PHE A 122 3.60 2.55 8.88
CA PHE A 122 4.21 3.74 8.29
C PHE A 122 3.19 4.51 7.46
N LYS A 123 3.20 5.84 7.55
CA LYS A 123 2.46 6.73 6.64
C LYS A 123 3.13 8.09 6.61
N ASN A 124 3.50 8.57 5.43
CA ASN A 124 4.16 9.87 5.24
C ASN A 124 3.27 10.87 4.47
N PRO A 125 3.68 12.16 4.37
CA PRO A 125 2.94 13.18 3.63
C PRO A 125 2.68 12.85 2.15
N GLY A 126 3.56 12.10 1.50
CA GLY A 126 3.41 11.67 0.12
C GLY A 126 2.12 10.88 -0.14
N TYR A 127 1.58 10.20 0.88
CA TYR A 127 0.31 9.47 0.81
C TYR A 127 -0.88 10.32 0.32
N TYR A 128 -0.94 11.57 0.78
CA TYR A 128 -2.04 12.49 0.46
C TYR A 128 -1.64 13.65 -0.45
N ASP A 129 -0.34 13.94 -0.59
CA ASP A 129 0.17 15.09 -1.33
C ASP A 129 0.46 14.77 -2.81
N ILE A 130 1.15 13.66 -3.07
CA ILE A 130 1.63 13.29 -4.40
C ILE A 130 0.45 13.02 -5.34
N GLN A 131 0.51 13.55 -6.57
CA GLN A 131 -0.33 13.09 -7.67
C GLN A 131 0.32 11.91 -8.39
N ALA A 132 -0.33 10.76 -8.31
CA ALA A 132 0.14 9.50 -8.83
C ALA A 132 -0.65 9.03 -10.07
N GLN A 133 -0.05 8.11 -10.80
CA GLN A 133 -0.68 7.36 -11.90
C GLN A 133 -1.05 5.95 -11.44
N ASP A 134 -0.11 5.28 -10.78
CA ASP A 134 -0.19 3.87 -10.46
C ASP A 134 0.31 3.58 -9.03
N MET A 135 0.04 2.36 -8.55
CA MET A 135 0.52 1.87 -7.25
C MET A 135 1.33 0.58 -7.39
N SER A 136 2.22 0.34 -6.45
CA SER A 136 2.92 -0.93 -6.26
C SER A 136 2.74 -1.42 -4.82
N VAL A 137 2.62 -2.73 -4.66
CA VAL A 137 2.54 -3.39 -3.36
C VAL A 137 3.61 -4.45 -3.26
N TRP A 138 4.38 -4.38 -2.18
CA TRP A 138 5.32 -5.43 -1.80
C TRP A 138 4.88 -6.04 -0.48
N HIS A 139 4.77 -7.37 -0.45
CA HIS A 139 4.58 -8.13 0.78
C HIS A 139 5.94 -8.56 1.28
N VAL A 140 6.39 -7.95 2.37
CA VAL A 140 7.73 -8.16 2.93
C VAL A 140 7.58 -8.77 4.33
N PRO A 141 8.39 -9.77 4.70
CA PRO A 141 8.37 -10.30 6.07
C PRO A 141 8.69 -9.20 7.09
N ASN A 142 8.10 -9.31 8.27
CA ASN A 142 8.30 -8.35 9.36
C ASN A 142 9.78 -8.31 9.80
N GLN A 143 10.21 -7.15 10.29
CA GLN A 143 11.56 -6.89 10.82
C GLN A 143 12.71 -7.05 9.81
N VAL A 144 12.41 -7.18 8.52
CA VAL A 144 13.44 -7.17 7.47
C VAL A 144 14.03 -5.78 7.34
N LEU A 145 15.36 -5.69 7.34
CA LEU A 145 16.11 -4.46 7.11
C LEU A 145 15.89 -3.91 5.70
N MET A 146 15.90 -2.58 5.57
CA MET A 146 15.55 -1.85 4.35
C MET A 146 16.30 -2.29 3.10
N GLU A 147 17.60 -2.56 3.23
CA GLU A 147 18.47 -2.98 2.13
C GLU A 147 18.01 -4.31 1.51
N ASN A 148 17.30 -5.13 2.30
CA ASN A 148 16.89 -6.48 1.94
C ASN A 148 15.41 -6.59 1.57
N TRP A 149 14.62 -5.51 1.60
CA TRP A 149 13.19 -5.59 1.30
C TRP A 149 12.90 -6.16 -0.08
N LYS A 150 13.62 -5.69 -1.11
CA LYS A 150 13.37 -6.11 -2.49
C LYS A 150 13.62 -7.61 -2.70
N THR A 151 14.68 -8.12 -2.08
CA THR A 151 15.11 -9.53 -2.20
C THR A 151 14.33 -10.46 -1.27
N SER A 152 13.83 -9.95 -0.14
CA SER A 152 13.07 -10.73 0.84
C SER A 152 11.56 -10.70 0.60
N ALA A 153 11.06 -9.81 -0.26
CA ALA A 153 9.65 -9.72 -0.59
C ALA A 153 9.12 -11.05 -1.13
N ILE A 154 8.05 -11.55 -0.51
CA ILE A 154 7.38 -12.80 -0.88
C ILE A 154 6.69 -12.63 -2.24
N VAL A 155 6.02 -11.49 -2.42
CA VAL A 155 5.33 -11.10 -3.63
C VAL A 155 5.49 -9.59 -3.86
N ARG A 156 5.72 -9.19 -5.12
CA ARG A 156 5.76 -7.79 -5.55
C ARG A 156 4.96 -7.63 -6.84
N TYR A 157 4.11 -6.62 -6.89
CA TYR A 157 3.33 -6.30 -8.09
C TYR A 157 3.02 -4.80 -8.17
N HIS A 158 2.60 -4.36 -9.35
CA HIS A 158 2.17 -2.99 -9.59
C HIS A 158 1.00 -2.92 -10.57
N THR A 159 0.30 -1.79 -10.57
CA THR A 159 -0.65 -1.42 -11.62
C THR A 159 0.08 -0.66 -12.72
N ASN A 160 -0.40 -0.72 -13.96
CA ASN A 160 0.17 0.03 -15.10
C ASN A 160 -0.89 0.70 -15.97
N SER A 161 -2.11 0.86 -15.43
CA SER A 161 -3.26 1.41 -16.14
C SER A 161 -3.44 2.91 -15.90
N LYS A 162 -2.59 3.55 -15.09
CA LYS A 162 -2.68 4.98 -14.73
C LYS A 162 -4.04 5.35 -14.13
N PHE A 163 -4.50 4.56 -13.16
CA PHE A 163 -5.87 4.66 -12.65
C PHE A 163 -6.08 5.82 -11.67
N PHE A 164 -5.06 6.24 -10.91
CA PHE A 164 -5.22 7.24 -9.85
C PHE A 164 -5.86 8.58 -10.27
N PRO A 165 -5.55 9.17 -11.44
CA PRO A 165 -6.20 10.41 -11.90
C PRO A 165 -7.72 10.31 -11.97
N LEU A 166 -8.27 9.11 -12.25
CA LEU A 166 -9.72 8.88 -12.27
C LEU A 166 -10.34 8.87 -10.86
N TYR A 167 -9.53 8.64 -9.83
CA TYR A 167 -9.96 8.40 -8.44
C TYR A 167 -9.36 9.40 -7.45
N GLY A 168 -9.03 10.62 -7.88
CA GLY A 168 -8.57 11.68 -6.97
C GLY A 168 -7.05 11.76 -6.78
N GLY A 169 -6.28 11.08 -7.62
CA GLY A 169 -4.83 11.29 -7.77
C GLY A 169 -3.94 10.47 -6.85
N ASN A 170 -4.44 9.97 -5.73
CA ASN A 170 -3.68 9.12 -4.79
C ASN A 170 -4.62 8.29 -3.91
N LEU A 171 -4.07 7.54 -2.94
CA LEU A 171 -4.85 6.72 -2.03
C LEU A 171 -5.80 7.56 -1.17
N TYR A 172 -5.34 8.70 -0.65
CA TYR A 172 -6.20 9.63 0.12
C TYR A 172 -7.42 10.06 -0.70
N GLY A 173 -7.21 10.53 -1.94
CA GLY A 173 -8.30 10.90 -2.84
C GLY A 173 -9.23 9.74 -3.21
N LEU A 174 -8.67 8.53 -3.36
CA LEU A 174 -9.44 7.32 -3.63
C LEU A 174 -10.36 6.99 -2.46
N PHE A 175 -9.85 6.95 -1.23
CA PHE A 175 -10.65 6.62 -0.06
C PHE A 175 -11.60 7.74 0.36
N GLN A 176 -11.37 8.99 -0.04
CA GLN A 176 -12.41 10.02 0.07
C GLN A 176 -13.64 9.72 -0.79
N ARG A 177 -13.45 9.08 -1.95
CA ARG A 177 -14.56 8.67 -2.83
C ARG A 177 -15.19 7.34 -2.41
N PHE A 178 -14.38 6.45 -1.83
CA PHE A 178 -14.80 5.15 -1.34
C PHE A 178 -14.44 5.01 0.16
N PRO A 179 -15.18 5.70 1.05
CA PRO A 179 -14.85 5.73 2.47
C PRO A 179 -14.99 4.34 3.11
N LEU A 180 -13.98 3.96 3.90
CA LEU A 180 -14.00 2.72 4.67
C LEU A 180 -14.79 2.94 5.96
N LYS A 181 -16.04 2.50 5.96
CA LYS A 181 -16.97 2.70 7.07
C LYS A 181 -17.87 1.48 7.26
N TYR A 182 -18.00 1.02 8.51
CA TYR A 182 -18.95 -0.04 8.87
C TYR A 182 -20.38 0.37 8.50
N LYS A 183 -21.11 -0.53 7.82
CA LYS A 183 -22.43 -0.27 7.21
C LYS A 183 -22.46 0.92 6.24
N GLY A 184 -21.32 1.27 5.64
CA GLY A 184 -21.20 2.31 4.63
C GLY A 184 -21.73 1.91 3.24
N GLY A 185 -22.01 0.62 3.02
CA GLY A 185 -22.52 0.10 1.75
C GLY A 185 -22.90 -1.38 1.81
N LEU A 186 -23.28 -1.93 0.67
CA LEU A 186 -23.68 -3.32 0.46
C LEU A 186 -22.58 -4.09 -0.27
N CYS A 187 -22.31 -5.31 0.22
CA CYS A 187 -21.33 -6.21 -0.39
C CYS A 187 -21.60 -6.41 -1.89
N LYS A 188 -20.56 -6.31 -2.72
CA LYS A 188 -20.57 -6.44 -4.19
C LYS A 188 -21.23 -5.29 -4.96
N ILE A 189 -22.05 -4.47 -4.30
CA ILE A 189 -22.74 -3.34 -4.94
C ILE A 189 -21.86 -2.09 -4.80
N ASP A 190 -21.42 -1.80 -3.58
CA ASP A 190 -20.69 -0.58 -3.23
C ASP A 190 -19.18 -0.82 -3.10
N ASN A 191 -18.68 -1.91 -3.68
CA ASN A 191 -17.24 -2.17 -3.73
C ASN A 191 -16.56 -1.07 -4.57
N GLY A 192 -15.39 -0.62 -4.11
CA GLY A 192 -14.54 0.26 -4.89
C GLY A 192 -13.85 -0.44 -6.07
N PRO A 193 -12.96 0.28 -6.76
CA PRO A 193 -12.40 -0.19 -8.01
C PRO A 193 -11.50 -1.42 -7.82
N SER A 194 -11.57 -2.32 -8.80
CA SER A 194 -10.61 -3.42 -8.96
C SER A 194 -9.72 -3.11 -10.16
N ILE A 195 -8.40 -3.12 -9.98
CA ILE A 195 -7.41 -2.67 -10.96
C ILE A 195 -6.50 -3.83 -11.38
N PRO A 196 -6.22 -4.04 -12.68
CA PRO A 196 -5.26 -5.06 -13.13
C PRO A 196 -3.86 -4.84 -12.55
N ILE A 197 -3.14 -5.94 -12.27
CA ILE A 197 -1.77 -5.92 -11.77
C ILE A 197 -0.82 -6.69 -12.70
N VAL A 198 0.46 -6.33 -12.61
CA VAL A 198 1.61 -7.02 -13.20
C VAL A 198 2.54 -7.44 -12.07
N PHE A 199 2.98 -8.69 -12.07
CA PHE A 199 3.89 -9.23 -11.06
C PHE A 199 5.36 -8.90 -11.40
N ASP A 200 6.07 -8.36 -10.41
CA ASP A 200 7.52 -8.11 -10.46
C ASP A 200 8.32 -9.22 -9.76
N ALA A 201 7.70 -9.93 -8.81
CA ALA A 201 8.19 -11.14 -8.16
C ALA A 201 7.00 -11.94 -7.59
N GLY A 202 7.09 -13.26 -7.65
CA GLY A 202 5.97 -14.16 -7.34
C GLY A 202 4.96 -14.24 -8.49
N ASP A 203 3.79 -14.81 -8.21
CA ASP A 203 2.69 -14.95 -9.16
C ASP A 203 1.34 -15.00 -8.41
N ALA A 204 0.23 -15.09 -9.13
CA ALA A 204 -1.08 -15.20 -8.47
C ALA A 204 -1.29 -16.48 -7.68
N LYS A 205 -0.56 -17.56 -7.97
CA LYS A 205 -0.66 -18.76 -7.15
C LYS A 205 -0.09 -18.47 -5.77
N TYR A 206 1.12 -17.90 -5.70
CA TYR A 206 1.73 -17.47 -4.45
C TYR A 206 0.86 -16.46 -3.71
N LEU A 207 0.41 -15.39 -4.38
CA LEU A 207 -0.44 -14.38 -3.75
C LEU A 207 -1.76 -14.97 -3.24
N ARG A 208 -2.38 -15.89 -3.99
CA ARG A 208 -3.58 -16.58 -3.52
C ARG A 208 -3.30 -17.45 -2.29
N GLU A 209 -2.19 -18.19 -2.28
CA GLU A 209 -1.80 -19.10 -1.20
C GLU A 209 -1.46 -18.35 0.11
N MET A 210 -1.15 -17.05 0.04
CA MET A 210 -1.01 -16.19 1.22
C MET A 210 -2.34 -15.96 1.95
N TYR A 211 -3.48 -16.12 1.28
CA TYR A 211 -4.78 -16.01 1.92
C TYR A 211 -5.30 -17.38 2.39
N GLY A 212 -6.19 -17.37 3.38
CA GLY A 212 -6.78 -18.61 3.90
C GLY A 212 -7.60 -19.36 2.85
N PRO A 213 -7.62 -20.71 2.86
CA PRO A 213 -8.22 -21.52 1.81
C PRO A 213 -9.71 -21.27 1.57
N ASN A 214 -10.43 -20.83 2.60
CA ASN A 214 -11.86 -20.49 2.52
C ASN A 214 -12.12 -19.19 1.73
N THR A 215 -11.09 -18.36 1.52
CA THR A 215 -11.20 -17.12 0.74
C THR A 215 -11.04 -17.37 -0.76
N TYR A 216 -10.58 -18.55 -1.18
CA TYR A 216 -10.27 -18.83 -2.60
C TYR A 216 -11.51 -18.72 -3.50
N ALA A 217 -12.69 -19.05 -2.98
CA ALA A 217 -13.97 -18.93 -3.71
C ALA A 217 -14.57 -17.51 -3.73
N ALA A 218 -14.22 -16.66 -2.74
CA ALA A 218 -14.63 -15.25 -2.73
C ALA A 218 -13.65 -14.40 -3.57
N ALA A 219 -12.37 -14.75 -3.49
CA ALA A 219 -11.30 -14.13 -4.25
C ALA A 219 -11.32 -14.58 -5.72
N SER A 220 -11.88 -15.75 -6.07
CA SER A 220 -11.91 -16.23 -7.46
C SER A 220 -12.56 -15.24 -8.43
N LEU A 221 -13.47 -14.36 -7.99
CA LEU A 221 -14.02 -13.27 -8.82
C LEU A 221 -13.00 -12.15 -9.14
N LEU A 222 -11.92 -12.01 -8.36
CA LEU A 222 -10.75 -11.15 -8.65
C LEU A 222 -9.68 -11.88 -9.49
N TRP A 223 -9.73 -13.22 -9.55
CA TRP A 223 -8.71 -14.08 -10.17
C TRP A 223 -9.17 -14.84 -11.42
N SER A 224 -10.46 -14.87 -11.76
CA SER A 224 -11.01 -15.61 -12.90
C SER A 224 -11.50 -14.68 -14.02
N GLY A 225 -10.56 -14.18 -14.83
CA GLY A 225 -10.87 -13.53 -16.10
C GLY A 225 -9.74 -12.64 -16.60
N SER A 226 -8.97 -13.13 -17.57
CA SER A 226 -8.04 -12.37 -18.45
C SER A 226 -7.20 -11.25 -17.80
N GLY A 227 -6.71 -11.46 -16.57
CA GLY A 227 -5.82 -10.53 -15.87
C GLY A 227 -6.02 -10.59 -14.36
N GLN A 228 -4.93 -10.69 -13.60
CA GLN A 228 -4.97 -10.64 -12.14
C GLN A 228 -5.26 -9.21 -11.69
N ARG A 229 -6.06 -9.01 -10.65
CA ARG A 229 -6.49 -7.67 -10.22
C ARG A 229 -6.34 -7.49 -8.71
N ILE A 230 -6.01 -6.28 -8.28
CA ILE A 230 -6.10 -5.83 -6.89
C ILE A 230 -7.43 -5.10 -6.66
N SER A 231 -8.10 -5.39 -5.54
CA SER A 231 -9.27 -4.62 -5.10
C SER A 231 -8.82 -3.52 -4.14
N MET A 232 -9.23 -2.28 -4.41
CA MET A 232 -8.77 -1.11 -3.67
C MET A 232 -9.50 -0.87 -2.35
N THR A 233 -10.63 -1.52 -2.12
CA THR A 233 -11.47 -1.31 -0.93
C THR A 233 -11.89 -2.61 -0.26
N SER A 234 -11.22 -3.72 -0.57
CA SER A 234 -11.41 -5.01 0.10
C SER A 234 -10.05 -5.63 0.42
N HIS A 235 -10.06 -6.79 1.09
CA HIS A 235 -9.01 -7.81 1.36
C HIS A 235 -7.58 -7.67 0.79
N ALA A 236 -7.35 -7.02 -0.35
CA ALA A 236 -6.04 -6.92 -1.00
C ALA A 236 -5.13 -5.80 -0.49
N LEU A 237 -5.64 -4.87 0.32
CA LEU A 237 -4.82 -3.87 1.07
C LEU A 237 -4.71 -4.19 2.57
N SER A 238 -5.27 -5.31 3.02
CA SER A 238 -5.17 -5.77 4.41
C SER A 238 -4.23 -6.94 4.54
N ILE A 239 -3.63 -7.05 5.73
CA ILE A 239 -2.81 -8.18 6.12
C ILE A 239 -3.69 -9.44 6.22
N PRO A 240 -3.25 -10.58 5.66
CA PRO A 240 -4.01 -11.83 5.74
C PRO A 240 -4.24 -12.26 7.20
N GLY A 241 -5.50 -12.38 7.63
CA GLY A 241 -5.84 -13.00 8.92
C GLY A 241 -6.67 -12.15 9.90
N LYS A 242 -6.91 -10.85 9.63
CA LYS A 242 -7.87 -10.05 10.41
C LYS A 242 -9.26 -9.98 9.77
N PRO A 243 -10.34 -10.05 10.56
CA PRO A 243 -11.66 -9.64 10.10
C PRO A 243 -11.61 -8.14 9.75
N GLN A 244 -12.02 -7.80 8.53
CA GLN A 244 -12.31 -6.41 8.18
C GLN A 244 -13.68 -6.04 8.76
N LEU A 245 -13.85 -4.76 9.14
CA LEU A 245 -15.15 -4.16 9.50
C LEU A 245 -16.21 -4.41 8.42
#